data_AF-A0A1Q6XFV4-F1
#
_entry.id   AF-A0A1Q6XFV4-F1
#
_cell.length_a   1.000
_cell.length_b   1.000
_cell.length_c   1.000
_cell.angle_alpha   90.00
_cell.angle_beta   90.00
_cell.angle_gamma   90.00
#
_symmetry.space_group_name_H-M   'P 1'
#
loop_
_entity.id
_entity.type
_entity.pdbx_description
1 polymer ?
#
loop_
_entity_poly.entity_id
_entity_poly.type
_entity_poly.pdbx_seq_one_letter_code
_entity_poly.pdbx_strand_id
1 'polypeptide(L)'
;MVGPPTTGPESIGQRLRRLRLERNLSQRELSSPGVSYAYISRIEAEARRPSVKALRQLAPKLGVSVEYLETGSDLREVDERELRLADAELRLRLADDPGEACDTVQGILDDAIAAGDSASALRARVALGLAEARAGNNTAAVERLEAAIGSELLGPSQRPDVYATLGQCYASLGQPQRAVDLFEACLVRVAEEHPEDTTNQVRFSTYLSYALSDLGDLSRAEGVLEDALAQAKQVTDPYTRVRLYWSLARLNEVRGQPAAALDYIRRAIALLEVTEDTLHLARAHLLCGTIMISQGKVQEAGAQFDAAERMFGQKPDPLDLANLRADQARRAGLLNRPEESERLAREALSALGDDHPAEHGVVLVILAEALAQQEKPEANETFERAVELIEKHGRQVEKADAFRAWARYLRKSGRESEALDVLDRAAQLSASKPVQSRG
;
A
#
# COMPACT_ATOMS: atom_id res chain seq x y z
N MET A 1 -52.93 13.14 1.22
CA MET A 1 -51.58 13.49 0.74
C MET A 1 -50.59 13.12 1.83
N VAL A 2 -49.90 12.01 1.65
CA VAL A 2 -48.82 11.56 2.55
C VAL A 2 -47.56 12.29 2.07
N GLY A 3 -47.02 13.16 2.92
CA GLY A 3 -45.75 13.84 2.64
C GLY A 3 -44.59 12.85 2.64
N PRO A 4 -43.47 13.18 1.96
CA PRO A 4 -42.36 12.25 1.77
C PRO A 4 -41.70 11.88 3.12
N PRO A 5 -41.10 10.68 3.25
CA PRO A 5 -40.38 10.30 4.45
C PRO A 5 -39.11 11.17 4.56
N THR A 6 -38.99 11.88 5.67
CA THR A 6 -37.77 12.59 6.05
C THR A 6 -36.67 11.57 6.37
N THR A 7 -35.72 11.41 5.46
CA THR A 7 -34.48 10.66 5.63
C THR A 7 -33.50 11.47 6.50
N GLY A 8 -33.80 11.57 7.79
CA GLY A 8 -32.89 12.07 8.82
C GLY A 8 -32.95 11.15 10.04
N PRO A 9 -31.94 11.17 10.94
CA PRO A 9 -31.96 10.36 12.15
C PRO A 9 -33.21 10.68 12.98
N GLU A 10 -33.92 9.64 13.43
CA GLU A 10 -35.17 9.75 14.19
C GLU A 10 -34.96 10.65 15.42
N SER A 11 -35.78 11.69 15.57
CA SER A 11 -35.69 12.61 16.71
C SER A 11 -36.12 11.94 18.02
N ILE A 12 -35.70 12.48 19.17
CA ILE A 12 -36.11 11.97 20.50
C ILE A 12 -37.65 11.94 20.63
N GLY A 13 -38.34 12.95 20.10
CA GLY A 13 -39.80 13.04 20.15
C GLY A 13 -40.48 11.99 19.28
N GLN A 14 -39.97 11.78 18.06
CA GLN A 14 -40.44 10.75 17.14
C GLN A 14 -40.23 9.35 17.72
N ARG A 15 -39.05 9.10 18.29
CA ARG A 15 -38.68 7.85 18.96
C ARG A 15 -39.54 7.55 20.17
N LEU A 16 -39.76 8.56 21.02
CA LEU A 16 -40.64 8.44 22.18
C LEU A 16 -42.07 8.06 21.75
N ARG A 17 -42.58 8.72 20.72
CA ARG A 17 -43.92 8.43 20.17
C ARG A 17 -44.00 7.03 19.57
N ARG A 18 -43.00 6.62 18.78
CA ARG A 18 -42.93 5.30 18.16
C ARG A 18 -42.89 4.19 19.21
N LEU A 19 -41.93 4.23 20.14
CA LEU A 19 -41.79 3.25 21.22
C LEU A 19 -43.03 3.14 22.10
N ARG A 20 -43.70 4.27 22.34
CA ARG A 20 -44.97 4.32 23.08
C ARG A 20 -46.08 3.58 22.32
N LEU A 21 -46.22 3.85 21.02
CA LEU A 21 -47.25 3.23 20.18
C LEU A 21 -47.00 1.74 19.95
N GLU A 22 -45.74 1.32 19.74
CA GLU A 22 -45.35 -0.10 19.65
C GLU A 22 -45.72 -0.90 20.91
N ARG A 23 -45.75 -0.23 22.07
CA ARG A 23 -46.14 -0.81 23.36
C ARG A 23 -47.60 -0.60 23.71
N ASN A 24 -48.41 -0.06 22.79
CA ASN A 24 -49.83 0.25 22.99
C ASN A 24 -50.11 1.14 24.21
N LEU A 25 -49.18 2.04 24.55
CA LEU A 25 -49.34 2.96 25.68
C LEU A 25 -49.97 4.28 25.23
N SER A 26 -50.90 4.82 26.00
CA SER A 26 -51.34 6.21 25.88
C SER A 26 -50.33 7.15 26.55
N GLN A 27 -50.36 8.44 26.18
CA GLN A 27 -49.50 9.45 26.84
C GLN A 27 -49.76 9.55 28.35
N ARG A 28 -50.98 9.20 28.80
CA ARG A 28 -51.34 9.16 30.22
C ARG A 28 -50.74 7.94 30.92
N GLU A 29 -50.73 6.78 30.29
CA GLU A 29 -50.13 5.56 30.86
C GLU A 29 -48.59 5.63 30.93
N LEU A 30 -47.97 6.33 29.97
CA LEU A 30 -46.54 6.59 29.98
C LEU A 30 -46.11 7.61 31.06
N SER A 31 -47.01 8.51 31.49
CA SER A 31 -46.72 9.54 32.48
C SER A 31 -46.29 8.99 33.85
N SER A 32 -45.44 9.71 34.57
CA SER A 32 -44.89 9.32 35.89
C SER A 32 -44.81 10.52 36.83
N PRO A 33 -44.66 10.32 38.16
CA PRO A 33 -44.44 11.42 39.09
C PRO A 33 -43.21 12.26 38.70
N GLY A 34 -43.44 13.49 38.22
CA GLY A 34 -42.41 14.39 37.69
C GLY A 34 -42.39 14.53 36.16
N VAL A 35 -43.11 13.69 35.42
CA VAL A 35 -43.26 13.75 33.95
C VAL A 35 -44.74 13.61 33.60
N SER A 36 -45.42 14.74 33.40
CA SER A 36 -46.86 14.76 33.09
C SER A 36 -47.17 14.40 31.64
N TYR A 37 -48.39 13.94 31.36
CA TYR A 37 -48.83 13.63 29.99
C TYR A 37 -48.70 14.86 29.05
N ALA A 38 -48.97 16.07 29.55
CA ALA A 38 -48.83 17.31 28.79
C ALA A 38 -47.36 17.69 28.53
N TYR A 39 -46.42 17.17 29.33
CA TYR A 39 -45.00 17.29 29.06
C TYR A 39 -44.56 16.25 28.00
N ILE A 40 -45.03 15.01 28.10
CA ILE A 40 -44.81 13.95 27.09
C ILE A 40 -45.35 14.39 25.73
N SER A 41 -46.56 14.92 25.66
CA SER A 41 -47.14 15.43 24.40
C SER A 41 -46.31 16.55 23.77
N ARG A 42 -45.64 17.38 24.57
CA ARG A 42 -44.76 18.44 24.07
C ARG A 42 -43.41 17.90 23.61
N ILE A 43 -42.92 16.82 24.21
CA ILE A 43 -41.72 16.12 23.75
C ILE A 43 -42.01 15.42 22.41
N GLU A 44 -43.12 14.69 22.30
CA GLU A 44 -43.53 14.00 21.06
C GLU A 44 -43.83 14.96 19.92
N ALA A 45 -44.28 16.18 20.23
CA ALA A 45 -44.48 17.25 19.25
C ALA A 45 -43.21 18.08 18.99
N GLU A 46 -42.05 17.63 19.50
CA GLU A 46 -40.74 18.30 19.38
C GLU A 46 -40.67 19.74 19.93
N ALA A 47 -41.74 20.20 20.58
CA ALA A 47 -41.86 21.53 21.16
C ALA A 47 -41.03 21.70 22.45
N ARG A 48 -40.51 20.62 23.04
CA ARG A 48 -39.67 20.69 24.24
C ARG A 48 -38.67 19.55 24.33
N ARG A 49 -37.40 19.88 24.59
CA ARG A 49 -36.36 18.89 24.89
C ARG A 49 -36.59 18.26 26.28
N PRO A 50 -36.55 16.92 26.40
CA PRO A 50 -36.66 16.24 27.69
C PRO A 50 -35.40 16.49 28.53
N SER A 51 -35.56 16.45 29.87
CA SER A 51 -34.40 16.42 30.78
C SER A 51 -33.91 14.98 30.99
N VAL A 52 -32.64 14.79 31.36
CA VAL A 52 -32.08 13.49 31.72
C VAL A 52 -32.91 12.78 32.81
N LYS A 53 -33.44 13.53 33.77
CA LYS A 53 -34.34 12.99 34.81
C LYS A 53 -35.65 12.45 34.22
N ALA A 54 -36.20 13.13 33.21
CA ALA A 54 -37.40 12.66 32.52
C ALA A 54 -37.11 11.40 31.69
N LEU A 55 -35.99 11.36 30.97
CA LEU A 55 -35.56 10.19 30.21
C LEU A 55 -35.36 8.96 31.11
N ARG A 56 -34.72 9.11 32.28
CA ARG A 56 -34.58 8.05 33.29
C ARG A 56 -35.90 7.49 33.81
N GLN A 57 -36.96 8.30 33.83
CA GLN A 57 -38.29 7.83 34.25
C GLN A 57 -39.08 7.16 33.11
N LEU A 58 -38.88 7.63 31.87
CA LEU A 58 -39.60 7.13 30.70
C LEU A 58 -38.99 5.83 30.15
N ALA A 59 -37.66 5.71 30.13
CA ALA A 59 -36.96 4.58 29.53
C ALA A 59 -37.34 3.20 30.12
N PRO A 60 -37.46 3.00 31.45
CA PRO A 60 -37.88 1.71 32.02
C PRO A 60 -39.31 1.33 31.62
N LYS A 61 -40.23 2.30 31.52
CA LYS A 61 -41.62 2.06 31.06
C LYS A 61 -41.69 1.67 29.59
N LEU A 62 -40.72 2.16 28.81
CA LEU A 62 -40.55 1.83 27.41
C LEU A 62 -39.62 0.63 27.22
N GLY A 63 -39.15 -0.05 28.28
CA GLY A 63 -38.27 -1.21 28.19
C GLY A 63 -37.03 -1.00 27.31
N VAL A 64 -36.48 0.21 27.30
CA VAL A 64 -35.25 0.58 26.58
C VAL A 64 -34.25 1.21 27.54
N SER A 65 -32.98 1.30 27.15
CA SER A 65 -31.99 2.06 27.90
C SER A 65 -32.28 3.57 27.82
N VAL A 66 -31.76 4.34 28.78
CA VAL A 66 -31.83 5.80 28.73
C VAL A 66 -31.05 6.33 27.54
N GLU A 67 -29.89 5.72 27.25
CA GLU A 67 -29.04 6.00 26.10
C GLU A 67 -29.83 5.88 24.79
N TYR A 68 -30.47 4.73 24.54
CA TYR A 68 -31.27 4.51 23.33
C TYR A 68 -32.44 5.48 23.20
N LEU A 69 -33.11 5.82 24.31
CA LEU A 69 -34.19 6.80 24.26
C LEU A 69 -33.66 8.20 23.88
N GLU A 70 -32.45 8.55 24.29
CA GLU A 70 -31.80 9.84 24.03
C GLU A 70 -31.15 9.91 22.64
N THR A 71 -30.31 8.94 22.28
CA THR A 71 -29.49 8.97 21.06
C THR A 71 -30.09 8.15 19.93
N GLY A 72 -30.81 7.08 20.25
CA GLY A 72 -31.38 6.13 19.27
C GLY A 72 -30.49 4.91 19.06
N SER A 73 -29.40 4.82 19.80
CA SER A 73 -28.43 3.74 19.76
C SER A 73 -28.15 3.28 21.19
N ASP A 74 -28.05 1.96 21.39
CA ASP A 74 -27.55 1.37 22.64
C ASP A 74 -26.00 1.32 22.66
N LEU A 75 -25.34 1.69 21.56
CA LEU A 75 -23.88 1.75 21.49
C LEU A 75 -23.38 3.04 22.15
N ARG A 76 -22.26 2.94 22.87
CA ARG A 76 -21.53 4.12 23.32
C ARG A 76 -21.02 4.86 22.10
N GLU A 77 -20.91 6.19 22.16
CA GLU A 77 -20.40 6.99 21.03
C GLU A 77 -19.03 6.52 20.53
N VAL A 78 -18.19 5.96 21.42
CA VAL A 78 -16.91 5.33 21.07
C VAL A 78 -17.11 4.08 20.21
N ASP A 79 -18.05 3.21 20.57
CA ASP A 79 -18.34 1.97 19.83
C ASP A 79 -18.95 2.27 18.45
N GLU A 80 -19.76 3.33 18.36
CA GLU A 80 -20.30 3.81 17.09
C GLU A 80 -19.20 4.41 16.19
N ARG A 81 -18.25 5.18 16.76
CA ARG A 81 -17.08 5.68 16.03
C ARG A 81 -16.21 4.53 15.50
N GLU A 82 -15.93 3.54 16.35
CA GLU A 82 -15.15 2.36 15.97
C GLU A 82 -15.83 1.55 14.85
N LEU A 83 -17.15 1.41 14.89
CA LEU A 83 -17.92 0.75 13.84
C LEU A 83 -17.86 1.52 12.52
N ARG A 84 -18.11 2.84 12.55
CA ARG A 84 -17.99 3.71 11.37
C ARG A 84 -16.59 3.66 10.78
N LEU A 85 -15.57 3.64 11.64
CA LEU A 85 -14.17 3.58 11.22
C LEU A 85 -13.83 2.24 10.56
N ALA A 86 -14.28 1.12 11.14
CA ALA A 86 -14.06 -0.20 10.55
C ALA A 86 -14.69 -0.35 9.17
N ASP A 87 -15.90 0.18 8.97
CA ASP A 87 -16.57 0.19 7.67
C ASP A 87 -15.86 1.09 6.65
N ALA A 88 -15.45 2.29 7.06
CA ALA A 88 -14.70 3.20 6.19
C ALA A 88 -13.32 2.64 5.81
N GLU A 89 -12.61 1.97 6.73
CA GLU A 89 -11.35 1.26 6.45
C GLU A 89 -11.52 0.12 5.44
N LEU A 90 -12.64 -0.61 5.52
CA LEU A 90 -12.95 -1.65 4.55
C LEU A 90 -13.17 -1.06 3.16
N ARG A 91 -13.92 0.06 3.06
CA ARG A 91 -14.09 0.78 1.80
C ARG A 91 -12.77 1.27 1.24
N LEU A 92 -11.89 1.84 2.07
CA LEU A 92 -10.54 2.25 1.66
C LEU A 92 -9.66 1.12 1.11
N ARG A 93 -9.96 -0.14 1.43
CA ARG A 93 -9.24 -1.31 0.92
C ARG A 93 -9.84 -1.88 -0.36
N LEU A 94 -11.14 -1.65 -0.59
CA LEU A 94 -11.90 -2.28 -1.67
C LEU A 94 -12.30 -1.32 -2.80
N ALA A 95 -12.28 -0.02 -2.56
CA ALA A 95 -12.74 0.98 -3.53
C ALA A 95 -11.63 1.34 -4.53
N ASP A 96 -12.02 1.43 -5.80
CA ASP A 96 -11.16 1.95 -6.88
C ASP A 96 -10.95 3.48 -6.74
N ASP A 97 -11.96 4.20 -6.23
CA ASP A 97 -11.85 5.63 -5.87
C ASP A 97 -11.97 5.80 -4.34
N PRO A 98 -10.86 6.00 -3.62
CA PRO A 98 -10.87 6.13 -2.17
C PRO A 98 -11.34 7.50 -1.67
N GLY A 99 -11.66 8.47 -2.54
CA GLY A 99 -11.94 9.86 -2.15
C GLY A 99 -13.03 9.99 -1.08
N GLU A 100 -14.22 9.44 -1.32
CA GLU A 100 -15.35 9.50 -0.38
C GLU A 100 -15.04 8.79 0.95
N ALA A 101 -14.30 7.68 0.88
CA ALA A 101 -13.91 6.92 2.05
C ALA A 101 -12.86 7.69 2.87
N CYS A 102 -11.92 8.38 2.22
CA CYS A 102 -10.96 9.29 2.87
C CYS A 102 -11.68 10.44 3.57
N ASP A 103 -12.64 11.08 2.91
CA ASP A 103 -13.44 12.16 3.52
C ASP A 103 -14.22 11.67 4.75
N THR A 104 -14.77 10.45 4.66
CA THR A 104 -15.46 9.81 5.77
C THR A 104 -14.51 9.56 6.95
N VAL A 105 -13.32 9.00 6.71
CA VAL A 105 -12.33 8.77 7.77
C VAL A 105 -11.81 10.08 8.35
N GLN A 106 -11.65 11.14 7.53
CA GLN A 106 -11.27 12.46 7.99
C GLN A 106 -12.32 13.06 8.93
N GLY A 107 -13.61 12.95 8.60
CA GLY A 107 -14.68 13.36 9.51
C GLY A 107 -14.69 12.58 10.83
N ILE A 108 -14.44 11.27 10.79
CA ILE A 108 -14.32 10.44 12.01
C ILE A 108 -13.09 10.84 12.83
N LEU A 109 -11.96 11.19 12.19
CA LEU A 109 -10.77 11.68 12.86
C LEU A 109 -11.05 12.99 13.61
N ASP A 110 -11.72 13.93 12.95
CA ASP A 110 -12.06 15.23 13.56
C ASP A 110 -13.04 15.06 14.73
N ASP A 111 -14.05 14.20 14.58
CA ASP A 111 -14.98 13.81 15.65
C ASP A 111 -14.23 13.19 16.84
N ALA A 112 -13.30 12.26 16.58
CA ALA A 112 -12.54 11.56 17.61
C ALA A 112 -11.61 12.52 18.37
N ILE A 113 -10.95 13.46 17.67
CA ILE A 113 -10.12 14.50 18.29
C ILE A 113 -10.98 15.40 19.18
N ALA A 114 -12.13 15.88 18.68
CA ALA A 114 -13.04 16.72 19.45
C ALA A 114 -13.58 16.03 20.70
N ALA A 115 -13.79 14.71 20.63
CA ALA A 115 -14.23 13.88 21.74
C ALA A 115 -13.09 13.43 22.70
N GLY A 116 -11.82 13.74 22.39
CA GLY A 116 -10.67 13.26 23.16
C GLY A 116 -10.41 11.76 23.05
N ASP A 117 -10.97 11.10 22.03
CA ASP A 117 -10.82 9.68 21.76
C ASP A 117 -9.51 9.42 20.99
N SER A 118 -8.43 9.31 21.77
CA SER A 118 -7.08 9.11 21.23
C SER A 118 -6.93 7.81 20.43
N ALA A 119 -7.66 6.75 20.78
CA ALA A 119 -7.58 5.45 20.10
C ALA A 119 -8.20 5.52 18.69
N SER A 120 -9.44 5.98 18.58
CA SER A 120 -10.11 6.19 17.29
C SER A 120 -9.35 7.19 16.43
N ALA A 121 -8.85 8.29 17.01
CA ALA A 121 -8.09 9.30 16.29
C ALA A 121 -6.76 8.73 15.74
N LEU A 122 -6.06 7.90 16.51
CA LEU A 122 -4.83 7.26 16.05
C LEU A 122 -5.10 6.27 14.92
N ARG A 123 -6.13 5.43 15.08
CA ARG A 123 -6.54 4.45 14.06
C ARG A 123 -6.97 5.13 12.76
N ALA A 124 -7.79 6.17 12.83
CA ALA A 124 -8.21 6.95 11.67
C ALA A 124 -7.03 7.65 10.98
N ARG A 125 -6.10 8.23 11.74
CA ARG A 125 -4.87 8.84 11.19
C ARG A 125 -4.03 7.83 10.42
N VAL A 126 -3.86 6.62 10.96
CA VAL A 126 -3.15 5.54 10.28
C VAL A 126 -3.87 5.11 9.00
N ALA A 127 -5.20 4.94 9.06
CA ALA A 127 -6.00 4.56 7.88
C ALA A 127 -5.83 5.56 6.74
N LEU A 128 -5.88 6.87 7.02
CA LEU A 128 -5.63 7.93 6.05
C LEU A 128 -4.20 7.90 5.52
N GLY A 129 -3.19 7.83 6.40
CA GLY A 129 -1.78 7.80 5.96
C GLY A 129 -1.46 6.61 5.05
N LEU A 130 -2.02 5.42 5.33
CA LEU A 130 -1.88 4.26 4.46
C LEU A 130 -2.62 4.43 3.12
N ALA A 131 -3.80 5.05 3.12
CA ALA A 131 -4.55 5.33 1.89
C ALA A 131 -3.82 6.35 0.99
N GLU A 132 -3.23 7.38 1.60
CA GLU A 132 -2.44 8.38 0.87
C GLU A 132 -1.17 7.79 0.28
N ALA A 133 -0.48 6.92 1.01
CA ALA A 133 0.66 6.20 0.49
C ALA A 133 0.28 5.36 -0.74
N ARG A 134 -0.86 4.65 -0.69
CA ARG A 134 -1.40 3.91 -1.85
C ARG A 134 -1.73 4.82 -3.03
N ALA A 135 -2.25 6.02 -2.77
CA ALA A 135 -2.53 7.02 -3.79
C ALA A 135 -1.28 7.75 -4.33
N GLY A 136 -0.08 7.41 -3.84
CA GLY A 136 1.18 8.06 -4.22
C GLY A 136 1.40 9.44 -3.59
N ASN A 137 0.53 9.88 -2.68
CA ASN A 137 0.62 11.14 -1.93
C ASN A 137 1.61 11.00 -0.76
N ASN A 138 2.86 10.66 -1.09
CA ASN A 138 3.89 10.27 -0.12
C ASN A 138 4.18 11.33 0.94
N THR A 139 4.13 12.63 0.60
CA THR A 139 4.36 13.71 1.57
C THR A 139 3.29 13.72 2.66
N ALA A 140 2.01 13.67 2.28
CA ALA A 140 0.90 13.65 3.22
C ALA A 140 0.88 12.36 4.05
N ALA A 141 1.22 11.22 3.43
CA ALA A 141 1.36 9.95 4.11
C ALA A 141 2.46 10.00 5.18
N VAL A 142 3.62 10.61 4.89
CA VAL A 142 4.72 10.77 5.85
C VAL A 142 4.28 11.58 7.05
N GLU A 143 3.68 12.76 6.85
CA GLU A 143 3.15 13.58 7.95
C GLU A 143 2.12 12.80 8.80
N ARG A 144 1.20 12.11 8.11
CA ARG A 144 0.27 11.08 8.58
C ARG A 144 0.87 10.13 9.61
N LEU A 145 1.79 9.32 9.10
CA LEU A 145 2.32 8.14 9.76
C LEU A 145 3.38 8.51 10.81
N GLU A 146 4.17 9.57 10.60
CA GLU A 146 5.08 10.11 11.62
C GLU A 146 4.33 10.55 12.88
N ALA A 147 3.25 11.30 12.71
CA ALA A 147 2.41 11.72 13.83
C ALA A 147 1.77 10.52 14.55
N ALA A 148 1.45 9.44 13.81
CA ALA A 148 0.91 8.23 14.39
C ALA A 148 1.96 7.47 15.24
N ILE A 149 3.16 7.23 14.71
CA ILE A 149 4.23 6.51 15.44
C ILE A 149 4.80 7.34 16.60
N GLY A 150 4.76 8.68 16.50
CA GLY A 150 5.21 9.60 17.56
C GLY A 150 4.32 9.60 18.80
N SER A 151 3.14 8.98 18.75
CA SER A 151 2.28 8.80 19.93
C SER A 151 2.78 7.73 20.91
N GLU A 152 3.78 6.93 20.51
CA GLU A 152 4.30 5.76 21.23
C GLU A 152 3.26 4.65 21.54
N LEU A 153 2.01 4.83 21.11
CA LEU A 153 0.94 3.83 21.22
C LEU A 153 0.99 2.77 20.11
N LEU A 154 1.87 2.96 19.11
CA LEU A 154 2.10 2.03 18.01
C LEU A 154 3.54 1.55 18.04
N GLY A 155 3.73 0.27 18.37
CA GLY A 155 5.02 -0.39 18.30
C GLY A 155 5.26 -1.06 16.93
N PRO A 156 6.53 -1.21 16.50
CA PRO A 156 6.88 -1.88 15.25
C PRO A 156 6.42 -3.34 15.20
N SER A 157 6.36 -4.05 16.32
CA SER A 157 5.83 -5.42 16.37
C SER A 157 4.33 -5.51 16.14
N GLN A 158 3.57 -4.49 16.57
CA GLN A 158 2.11 -4.46 16.47
C GLN A 158 1.63 -3.99 15.09
N ARG A 159 2.29 -2.98 14.52
CA ARG A 159 1.93 -2.37 13.23
C ARG A 159 3.11 -2.31 12.27
N PRO A 160 3.74 -3.45 11.91
CA PRO A 160 4.86 -3.47 10.98
C PRO A 160 4.49 -2.93 9.60
N ASP A 161 3.21 -2.96 9.23
CA ASP A 161 2.67 -2.35 8.01
C ASP A 161 2.89 -0.83 7.98
N VAL A 162 2.66 -0.13 9.10
CA VAL A 162 2.80 1.33 9.19
C VAL A 162 4.26 1.75 8.98
N TYR A 163 5.18 1.07 9.66
CA TYR A 163 6.61 1.35 9.54
C TYR A 163 7.14 1.00 8.15
N ALA A 164 6.68 -0.12 7.56
CA ALA A 164 7.02 -0.49 6.19
C ALA A 164 6.58 0.57 5.18
N THR A 165 5.33 1.03 5.27
CA THR A 165 4.79 2.06 4.38
C THR A 165 5.49 3.40 4.58
N LEU A 166 5.78 3.81 5.81
CA LEU A 166 6.53 5.05 6.06
C LEU A 166 7.92 5.00 5.43
N GLY A 167 8.66 3.89 5.58
CA GLY A 167 9.97 3.73 4.96
C GLY A 167 9.91 3.69 3.42
N GLN A 168 8.85 3.11 2.84
CA GLN A 168 8.59 3.18 1.40
C GLN A 168 8.35 4.63 0.94
N CYS A 169 7.54 5.40 1.67
CA CYS A 169 7.31 6.81 1.34
C CYS A 169 8.60 7.63 1.43
N TYR A 170 9.47 7.38 2.42
CA TYR A 170 10.80 8.00 2.46
C TYR A 170 11.64 7.66 1.23
N ALA A 171 11.67 6.40 0.79
CA ALA A 171 12.37 6.01 -0.43
C ALA A 171 11.81 6.73 -1.67
N SER A 172 10.49 6.77 -1.82
CA SER A 172 9.81 7.47 -2.93
C SER A 172 10.08 8.98 -2.94
N LEU A 173 10.27 9.60 -1.77
CA LEU A 173 10.65 11.02 -1.64
C LEU A 173 12.16 11.27 -1.80
N GLY A 174 12.95 10.25 -2.14
CA GLY A 174 14.41 10.37 -2.28
C GLY A 174 15.14 10.58 -0.94
N GLN A 175 14.56 10.08 0.16
CA GLN A 175 15.09 10.18 1.52
C GLN A 175 15.47 8.79 2.08
N PRO A 176 16.26 7.95 1.37
CA PRO A 176 16.54 6.58 1.81
C PRO A 176 17.26 6.50 3.17
N GLN A 177 18.03 7.53 3.55
CA GLN A 177 18.67 7.59 4.87
C GLN A 177 17.64 7.58 6.00
N ARG A 178 16.50 8.29 5.86
CA ARG A 178 15.45 8.28 6.88
C ARG A 178 14.78 6.92 7.01
N ALA A 179 14.68 6.17 5.90
CA ALA A 179 14.20 4.79 5.92
C ALA A 179 15.20 3.86 6.63
N VAL A 180 16.51 4.04 6.40
CA VAL A 180 17.56 3.32 7.14
C VAL A 180 17.42 3.58 8.64
N ASP A 181 17.39 4.84 9.05
CA ASP A 181 17.29 5.23 10.47
C ASP A 181 16.02 4.66 11.12
N LEU A 182 14.89 4.71 10.40
CA LEU A 182 13.60 4.15 10.85
C LEU A 182 13.70 2.64 11.08
N PHE A 183 14.24 1.89 10.12
CA PHE A 183 14.29 0.43 10.20
C PHE A 183 15.35 -0.08 11.18
N GLU A 184 16.47 0.63 11.35
CA GLU A 184 17.43 0.35 12.43
C GLU A 184 16.77 0.54 13.80
N ALA A 185 16.03 1.64 14.00
CA ALA A 185 15.28 1.87 15.24
C ALA A 185 14.20 0.78 15.46
N CYS A 186 13.52 0.33 14.40
CA CYS A 186 12.56 -0.78 14.49
C CYS A 186 13.25 -2.07 14.94
N LEU A 187 14.40 -2.42 14.36
CA LEU A 187 15.15 -3.63 14.72
C LEU A 187 15.58 -3.62 16.19
N VAL A 188 16.11 -2.48 16.67
CA VAL A 188 16.48 -2.33 18.09
C VAL A 188 15.27 -2.53 18.98
N ARG A 189 14.16 -1.83 18.71
CA ARG A 189 12.94 -1.93 19.52
C ARG A 189 12.34 -3.33 19.51
N VAL A 190 12.25 -3.98 18.35
CA VAL A 190 11.73 -5.37 18.28
C VAL A 190 12.65 -6.31 19.05
N ALA A 191 13.97 -6.18 18.95
CA ALA A 191 14.90 -7.02 19.68
C ALA A 191 14.85 -6.81 21.21
N GLU A 192 14.55 -5.59 21.68
CA GLU A 192 14.42 -5.26 23.09
C GLU A 192 13.05 -5.63 23.68
N GLU A 193 11.96 -5.30 22.98
CA GLU A 193 10.58 -5.51 23.43
C GLU A 193 10.14 -6.97 23.24
N HIS A 194 10.57 -7.61 22.14
CA HIS A 194 10.14 -8.95 21.71
C HIS A 194 11.30 -9.76 21.08
N PRO A 195 12.30 -10.21 21.87
CA PRO A 195 13.46 -10.95 21.36
C PRO A 195 13.11 -12.22 20.58
N GLU A 196 11.98 -12.85 20.91
CA GLU A 196 11.45 -14.06 20.27
C GLU A 196 10.76 -13.80 18.92
N ASP A 197 10.45 -12.54 18.59
CA ASP A 197 9.74 -12.17 17.36
C ASP A 197 10.71 -12.11 16.16
N THR A 198 11.26 -13.27 15.80
CA THR A 198 12.16 -13.41 14.65
C THR A 198 11.47 -13.04 13.33
N THR A 199 10.15 -13.17 13.25
CA THR A 199 9.38 -12.80 12.05
C THR A 199 9.48 -11.30 11.78
N ASN A 200 9.26 -10.45 12.78
CA ASN A 200 9.41 -9.01 12.61
C ASN A 200 10.87 -8.57 12.51
N GLN A 201 11.81 -9.22 13.21
CA GLN A 201 13.25 -8.96 13.01
C GLN A 201 13.65 -9.21 11.56
N VAL A 202 13.30 -10.36 10.98
CA VAL A 202 13.56 -10.66 9.56
C VAL A 202 12.87 -9.66 8.64
N ARG A 203 11.61 -9.30 8.94
CA ARG A 203 10.85 -8.33 8.15
C ARG A 203 11.55 -6.97 8.10
N PHE A 204 11.98 -6.44 9.24
CA PHE A 204 12.67 -5.15 9.29
C PHE A 204 14.09 -5.23 8.73
N SER A 205 14.81 -6.35 8.88
CA SER A 205 16.09 -6.58 8.19
C SER A 205 15.92 -6.56 6.67
N THR A 206 14.84 -7.15 6.15
CA THR A 206 14.50 -7.06 4.73
C THR A 206 14.26 -5.61 4.29
N TYR A 207 13.46 -4.84 5.03
CA TYR A 207 13.20 -3.45 4.66
C TYR A 207 14.45 -2.55 4.77
N LEU A 208 15.26 -2.76 5.81
CA LEU A 208 16.55 -2.10 5.96
C LEU A 208 17.47 -2.42 4.77
N SER A 209 17.51 -3.68 4.31
CA SER A 209 18.32 -4.06 3.15
C SER A 209 17.89 -3.33 1.87
N TYR A 210 16.59 -3.06 1.68
CA TYR A 210 16.09 -2.29 0.55
C TYR A 210 16.50 -0.82 0.67
N ALA A 211 16.32 -0.21 1.84
CA ALA A 211 16.73 1.18 2.07
C ALA A 211 18.24 1.38 1.90
N LEU A 212 19.06 0.44 2.37
CA LEU A 212 20.52 0.43 2.17
C LEU A 212 20.88 0.25 0.69
N SER A 213 20.14 -0.59 -0.05
CA SER A 213 20.35 -0.77 -1.49
C SER A 213 20.04 0.52 -2.26
N ASP A 214 18.96 1.22 -1.91
CA ASP A 214 18.59 2.50 -2.50
C ASP A 214 19.62 3.60 -2.17
N LEU A 215 20.28 3.52 -1.01
CA LEU A 215 21.41 4.38 -0.64
C LEU A 215 22.73 4.01 -1.36
N GLY A 216 22.80 2.82 -1.97
CA GLY A 216 24.01 2.27 -2.60
C GLY A 216 24.96 1.53 -1.64
N ASP A 217 24.58 1.36 -0.37
CA ASP A 217 25.37 0.64 0.64
C ASP A 217 25.09 -0.88 0.58
N LEU A 218 25.46 -1.47 -0.55
CA LEU A 218 25.19 -2.88 -0.86
C LEU A 218 25.91 -3.86 0.08
N SER A 219 27.01 -3.43 0.72
CA SER A 219 27.77 -4.26 1.66
C SER A 219 27.06 -4.36 3.00
N ARG A 220 26.54 -3.25 3.55
CA ARG A 220 25.72 -3.31 4.76
C ARG A 220 24.40 -4.04 4.52
N ALA A 221 23.78 -3.85 3.35
CA ALA A 221 22.57 -4.57 2.98
C ALA A 221 22.76 -6.10 3.02
N GLU A 222 23.91 -6.59 2.55
CA GLU A 222 24.26 -8.01 2.59
C GLU A 222 24.42 -8.51 4.02
N GLY A 223 25.24 -7.83 4.84
CA GLY A 223 25.46 -8.22 6.23
C GLY A 223 24.17 -8.32 7.04
N VAL A 224 23.26 -7.36 6.88
CA VAL A 224 21.94 -7.36 7.53
C VAL A 224 21.10 -8.58 7.14
N LEU A 225 21.11 -8.97 5.86
CA LEU A 225 20.35 -10.13 5.39
C LEU A 225 21.00 -11.47 5.78
N GLU A 226 22.33 -11.54 5.81
CA GLU A 226 23.07 -12.74 6.25
C GLU A 226 22.88 -13.00 7.74
N ASP A 227 22.92 -11.96 8.57
CA ASP A 227 22.65 -12.05 10.01
C ASP A 227 21.22 -12.51 10.26
N ALA A 228 20.25 -11.91 9.56
CA ALA A 228 18.84 -12.32 9.65
C ALA A 228 18.63 -13.77 9.17
N LEU A 229 19.36 -14.22 8.14
CA LEU A 229 19.33 -15.60 7.67
C LEU A 229 19.95 -16.57 8.68
N ALA A 230 21.02 -16.19 9.36
CA ALA A 230 21.62 -17.01 10.42
C ALA A 230 20.64 -17.22 11.58
N GLN A 231 19.87 -16.19 11.96
CA GLN A 231 18.83 -16.26 12.99
C GLN A 231 17.62 -17.11 12.53
N ALA A 232 17.18 -16.93 11.28
CA ALA A 232 16.02 -17.64 10.73
C ALA A 232 16.22 -19.16 10.56
N LYS A 233 17.45 -19.69 10.65
CA LYS A 233 17.72 -21.15 10.60
C LYS A 233 16.99 -21.91 11.70
N GLN A 234 16.71 -21.27 12.84
CA GLN A 234 16.04 -21.88 13.98
C GLN A 234 14.50 -21.73 13.91
N VAL A 235 13.99 -20.95 12.96
CA VAL A 235 12.56 -20.66 12.79
C VAL A 235 11.92 -21.73 11.92
N THR A 236 10.73 -22.19 12.33
CA THR A 236 9.97 -23.24 11.60
C THR A 236 9.19 -22.67 10.41
N ASP A 237 8.82 -21.37 10.44
CA ASP A 237 8.06 -20.72 9.39
C ASP A 237 8.81 -20.66 8.04
N PRO A 238 8.31 -21.34 6.98
CA PRO A 238 8.91 -21.29 5.65
C PRO A 238 8.88 -19.88 5.02
N TYR A 239 7.87 -19.07 5.32
CA TYR A 239 7.69 -17.76 4.68
C TYR A 239 8.78 -16.76 5.09
N THR A 240 9.20 -16.80 6.35
CA THR A 240 10.33 -16.02 6.86
C THR A 240 11.60 -16.31 6.04
N ARG A 241 11.86 -17.58 5.72
CA ARG A 241 13.03 -17.98 4.90
C ARG A 241 12.88 -17.61 3.43
N VAL A 242 11.68 -17.80 2.86
CA VAL A 242 11.36 -17.39 1.49
C VAL A 242 11.62 -15.90 1.31
N ARG A 243 11.17 -15.05 2.25
CA ARG A 243 11.42 -13.60 2.22
C ARG A 243 12.91 -13.27 2.17
N LEU A 244 13.73 -13.90 3.01
CA LEU A 244 15.17 -13.68 3.05
C LEU A 244 15.86 -14.11 1.76
N TYR A 245 15.56 -15.31 1.26
CA TYR A 245 16.12 -15.79 0.00
C TYR A 245 15.71 -14.90 -1.17
N TRP A 246 14.48 -14.40 -1.18
CA TRP A 246 14.03 -13.44 -2.19
C TRP A 246 14.82 -12.13 -2.11
N SER A 247 14.97 -11.55 -0.92
CA SER A 247 15.72 -10.31 -0.73
C SER A 247 17.20 -10.45 -1.10
N LEU A 248 17.83 -11.57 -0.72
CA LEU A 248 19.20 -11.90 -1.10
C LEU A 248 19.34 -12.11 -2.61
N ALA A 249 18.34 -12.71 -3.27
CA ALA A 249 18.34 -12.84 -4.72
C ALA A 249 18.32 -11.46 -5.40
N ARG A 250 17.43 -10.56 -4.98
CA ARG A 250 17.37 -9.19 -5.52
C ARG A 250 18.64 -8.39 -5.23
N LEU A 251 19.19 -8.48 -4.02
CA LEU A 251 20.43 -7.78 -3.67
C LEU A 251 21.60 -8.25 -4.53
N ASN A 252 21.74 -9.56 -4.73
CA ASN A 252 22.81 -10.11 -5.57
C ASN A 252 22.62 -9.78 -7.05
N GLU A 253 21.39 -9.61 -7.52
CA GLU A 253 21.09 -9.13 -8.86
C GLU A 253 21.55 -7.67 -9.05
N VAL A 254 21.22 -6.77 -8.11
CA VAL A 254 21.70 -5.38 -8.09
C VAL A 254 23.24 -5.29 -8.02
N ARG A 255 23.90 -6.23 -7.32
CA ARG A 255 25.37 -6.31 -7.24
C ARG A 255 26.03 -6.87 -8.51
N GLY A 256 25.26 -7.27 -9.53
CA GLY A 256 25.79 -7.90 -10.73
C GLY A 256 26.32 -9.32 -10.49
N GLN A 257 25.78 -10.03 -9.50
CA GLN A 257 26.12 -11.43 -9.16
C GLN A 257 24.95 -12.38 -9.47
N PRO A 258 24.54 -12.52 -10.76
CA PRO A 258 23.33 -13.27 -11.11
C PRO A 258 23.41 -14.76 -10.78
N ALA A 259 24.61 -15.34 -10.68
CA ALA A 259 24.78 -16.74 -10.27
C ALA A 259 24.38 -16.98 -8.81
N ALA A 260 24.78 -16.08 -7.90
CA ALA A 260 24.38 -16.13 -6.49
C ALA A 260 22.89 -15.81 -6.34
N ALA A 261 22.39 -14.83 -7.10
CA ALA A 261 20.97 -14.50 -7.13
C ALA A 261 20.10 -15.70 -7.55
N LEU A 262 20.55 -16.44 -8.58
CA LEU A 262 19.86 -17.62 -9.09
C LEU A 262 19.85 -18.76 -8.05
N ASP A 263 20.90 -18.94 -7.27
CA ASP A 263 20.92 -19.92 -6.18
C ASP A 263 19.88 -19.59 -5.11
N TYR A 264 19.83 -18.33 -4.66
CA TYR A 264 18.87 -17.90 -3.65
C TYR A 264 17.42 -18.01 -4.12
N ILE A 265 17.08 -17.53 -5.32
CA ILE A 265 15.69 -17.62 -5.81
C ILE A 265 15.25 -19.08 -6.01
N ARG A 266 16.15 -19.99 -6.38
CA ARG A 266 15.85 -21.43 -6.45
C ARG A 266 15.54 -22.04 -5.09
N ARG A 267 16.22 -21.60 -4.03
CA ARG A 267 15.89 -22.02 -2.65
C ARG A 267 14.52 -21.50 -2.22
N ALA A 268 14.17 -20.27 -2.60
CA ALA A 268 12.83 -19.73 -2.36
C ALA A 268 11.74 -20.52 -3.11
N ILE A 269 11.97 -20.83 -4.40
CA ILE A 269 11.08 -21.69 -5.21
C ILE A 269 10.90 -23.06 -4.56
N ALA A 270 11.99 -23.75 -4.17
CA ALA A 270 11.90 -25.07 -3.55
C ALA A 270 11.11 -25.06 -2.23
N LEU A 271 11.18 -23.96 -1.46
CA LEU A 271 10.36 -23.78 -0.25
C LEU A 271 8.89 -23.47 -0.58
N LEU A 272 8.61 -22.74 -1.65
CA LEU A 272 7.26 -22.43 -2.10
C LEU A 272 6.57 -23.62 -2.78
N GLU A 273 7.33 -24.52 -3.43
CA GLU A 273 6.79 -25.75 -4.02
C GLU A 273 6.20 -26.71 -2.99
N VAL A 274 6.65 -26.64 -1.73
CA VAL A 274 6.10 -27.43 -0.63
C VAL A 274 4.95 -26.72 0.10
N THR A 275 4.61 -25.48 -0.29
CA THR A 275 3.42 -24.77 0.22
C THR A 275 2.29 -24.79 -0.81
N GLU A 276 1.08 -24.43 -0.40
CA GLU A 276 -0.06 -24.26 -1.31
C GLU A 276 -0.10 -22.83 -1.94
N ASP A 277 1.00 -22.08 -1.84
CA ASP A 277 1.08 -20.67 -2.26
C ASP A 277 1.51 -20.53 -3.71
N THR A 278 0.57 -20.84 -4.60
CA THR A 278 0.79 -20.79 -6.06
C THR A 278 1.11 -19.38 -6.55
N LEU A 279 0.60 -18.33 -5.88
CA LEU A 279 0.82 -16.94 -6.27
C LEU A 279 2.26 -16.51 -6.02
N HIS A 280 2.79 -16.73 -4.81
CA HIS A 280 4.19 -16.39 -4.53
C HIS A 280 5.15 -17.27 -5.33
N LEU A 281 4.78 -18.53 -5.58
CA LEU A 281 5.56 -19.41 -6.46
C LEU A 281 5.62 -18.87 -7.90
N ALA A 282 4.50 -18.42 -8.46
CA ALA A 282 4.46 -17.79 -9.79
C ALA A 282 5.37 -16.57 -9.87
N ARG A 283 5.28 -15.67 -8.89
CA ARG A 283 6.13 -14.48 -8.81
C ARG A 283 7.62 -14.85 -8.64
N ALA A 284 7.94 -15.93 -7.92
CA ALA A 284 9.31 -16.40 -7.77
C ALA A 284 9.89 -16.90 -9.09
N HIS A 285 9.06 -17.59 -9.90
CA HIS A 285 9.43 -17.97 -11.26
C HIS A 285 9.66 -16.76 -12.17
N LEU A 286 8.84 -15.69 -12.08
CA LEU A 286 9.11 -14.45 -12.81
C LEU A 286 10.51 -13.90 -12.47
N LEU A 287 10.80 -13.69 -11.19
CA LEU A 287 12.11 -13.19 -10.76
C LEU A 287 13.26 -14.11 -11.18
N CYS A 288 13.07 -15.42 -11.12
CA CYS A 288 14.04 -16.40 -11.61
C CYS A 288 14.31 -16.21 -13.12
N GLY A 289 13.28 -16.02 -13.93
CA GLY A 289 13.40 -15.71 -15.35
C GLY A 289 14.17 -14.42 -15.63
N THR A 290 13.88 -13.35 -14.89
CA THR A 290 14.59 -12.06 -14.99
C THR A 290 16.08 -12.21 -14.63
N ILE A 291 16.40 -12.94 -13.55
CA ILE A 291 17.80 -13.24 -13.15
C ILE A 291 18.50 -14.11 -14.22
N MET A 292 17.78 -15.05 -14.84
CA MET A 292 18.34 -15.86 -15.93
C MET A 292 18.67 -15.02 -17.16
N ILE A 293 17.84 -14.02 -17.48
CA ILE A 293 18.15 -13.04 -18.54
C ILE A 293 19.43 -12.27 -18.22
N SER A 294 19.62 -11.79 -16.98
CA SER A 294 20.85 -11.05 -16.60
C SER A 294 22.09 -11.94 -16.58
N GLN A 295 21.93 -13.26 -16.43
CA GLN A 295 23.00 -14.26 -16.63
C GLN A 295 23.27 -14.59 -18.11
N GLY A 296 22.50 -14.04 -19.06
CA GLY A 296 22.59 -14.35 -20.48
C GLY A 296 21.86 -15.64 -20.91
N LYS A 297 21.12 -16.29 -20.00
CA LYS A 297 20.33 -17.51 -20.28
C LYS A 297 18.93 -17.17 -20.79
N VAL A 298 18.88 -16.34 -21.82
CA VAL A 298 17.64 -15.75 -22.36
C VAL A 298 16.67 -16.83 -22.87
N GLN A 299 17.19 -17.90 -23.48
CA GLN A 299 16.39 -18.99 -24.02
C GLN A 299 15.73 -19.79 -22.89
N GLU A 300 16.52 -20.20 -21.90
CA GLU A 300 16.08 -21.00 -20.75
C GLU A 300 15.09 -20.25 -19.85
N ALA A 301 15.18 -18.91 -19.77
CA ALA A 301 14.26 -18.08 -19.00
C ALA A 301 12.78 -18.26 -19.43
N GLY A 302 12.53 -18.65 -20.68
CA GLY A 302 11.18 -18.90 -21.19
C GLY A 302 10.41 -19.93 -20.37
N ALA A 303 11.07 -21.01 -19.93
CA ALA A 303 10.42 -22.05 -19.13
C ALA A 303 9.95 -21.53 -17.76
N GLN A 304 10.61 -20.51 -17.21
CA GLN A 304 10.20 -19.87 -15.95
C GLN A 304 8.96 -19.00 -16.17
N PHE A 305 8.91 -18.22 -17.25
CA PHE A 305 7.73 -17.42 -17.60
C PHE A 305 6.52 -18.31 -17.92
N ASP A 306 6.73 -19.43 -18.63
CA ASP A 306 5.67 -20.41 -18.91
C ASP A 306 5.15 -21.09 -17.63
N ALA A 307 6.01 -21.26 -16.61
CA ALA A 307 5.59 -21.76 -15.30
C ALA A 307 4.74 -20.71 -14.55
N ALA A 308 5.22 -19.47 -14.50
CA ALA A 308 4.49 -18.36 -13.88
C ALA A 308 3.10 -18.15 -14.53
N GLU A 309 3.02 -18.12 -15.85
CA GLU A 309 1.77 -17.96 -16.60
C GLU A 309 0.74 -19.05 -16.26
N ARG A 310 1.18 -20.32 -16.19
CA ARG A 310 0.30 -21.42 -15.80
C ARG A 310 -0.21 -21.29 -14.36
N MET A 311 0.63 -20.81 -13.45
CA MET A 311 0.29 -20.67 -12.03
C MET A 311 -0.63 -19.48 -11.75
N PHE A 312 -0.51 -18.38 -12.50
CA PHE A 312 -1.44 -17.26 -12.42
C PHE A 312 -2.86 -17.60 -12.89
N GLY A 313 -2.99 -18.60 -13.76
CA GLY A 313 -4.30 -19.10 -14.21
C GLY A 313 -5.01 -18.14 -15.18
N GLN A 314 -6.34 -18.20 -15.22
CA GLN A 314 -7.13 -17.52 -16.26
C GLN A 314 -7.41 -16.04 -16.00
N LYS A 315 -7.34 -15.61 -14.74
CA LYS A 315 -7.61 -14.22 -14.32
C LYS A 315 -6.52 -13.75 -13.35
N PRO A 316 -5.29 -13.57 -13.86
CA PRO A 316 -4.23 -12.93 -13.08
C PRO A 316 -4.67 -11.56 -12.59
N ASP A 317 -4.08 -11.14 -11.47
CA ASP A 317 -4.05 -9.74 -11.08
C ASP A 317 -3.44 -8.89 -12.22
N PRO A 318 -3.98 -7.70 -12.52
CA PRO A 318 -3.51 -6.88 -13.63
C PRO A 318 -2.01 -6.55 -13.58
N LEU A 319 -1.46 -6.31 -12.38
CA LEU A 319 -0.04 -6.02 -12.20
C LEU A 319 0.82 -7.27 -12.43
N ASP A 320 0.39 -8.43 -11.95
CA ASP A 320 1.09 -9.70 -12.19
C ASP A 320 1.10 -10.05 -13.69
N LEU A 321 -0.02 -9.85 -14.39
CA LEU A 321 -0.10 -10.04 -15.85
C LEU A 321 0.84 -9.08 -16.59
N ALA A 322 0.83 -7.80 -16.21
CA ALA A 322 1.68 -6.80 -16.81
C ALA A 322 3.17 -7.14 -16.65
N ASN A 323 3.59 -7.53 -15.45
CA ASN A 323 4.97 -7.91 -15.17
C ASN A 323 5.40 -9.14 -15.99
N LEU A 324 4.56 -10.17 -16.05
CA LEU A 324 4.81 -11.35 -16.90
C LEU A 324 4.99 -10.96 -18.37
N ARG A 325 4.06 -10.16 -18.92
CA ARG A 325 4.09 -9.73 -20.32
C ARG A 325 5.28 -8.82 -20.62
N ALA A 326 5.68 -7.96 -19.69
CA ALA A 326 6.87 -7.12 -19.79
C ALA A 326 8.15 -7.96 -19.84
N ASP A 327 8.28 -8.97 -18.96
CA ASP A 327 9.44 -9.87 -18.94
C ASP A 327 9.52 -10.75 -20.21
N GLN A 328 8.37 -11.26 -20.68
CA GLN A 328 8.30 -11.98 -21.96
C GLN A 328 8.65 -11.07 -23.15
N ALA A 329 8.21 -9.80 -23.15
CA ALA A 329 8.58 -8.82 -24.16
C ALA A 329 10.09 -8.54 -24.16
N ARG A 330 10.68 -8.27 -22.99
CA ARG A 330 12.12 -8.09 -22.83
C ARG A 330 12.90 -9.27 -23.37
N ARG A 331 12.46 -10.50 -23.06
CA ARG A 331 13.05 -11.72 -23.61
C ARG A 331 12.94 -11.79 -25.13
N ALA A 332 11.78 -11.49 -25.71
CA ALA A 332 11.57 -11.48 -27.16
C ALA A 332 12.50 -10.47 -27.86
N GLY A 333 12.66 -9.27 -27.28
CA GLY A 333 13.61 -8.27 -27.77
C GLY A 333 15.07 -8.76 -27.75
N LEU A 334 15.48 -9.48 -26.71
CA LEU A 334 16.83 -10.09 -26.63
C LEU A 334 17.03 -11.27 -27.59
N LEU A 335 15.95 -11.93 -28.01
CA LEU A 335 15.97 -13.00 -29.01
C LEU A 335 15.83 -12.47 -30.44
N ASN A 336 15.89 -11.14 -30.65
CA ASN A 336 15.67 -10.47 -31.93
C ASN A 336 14.31 -10.82 -32.57
N ARG A 337 13.24 -10.79 -31.77
CA ARG A 337 11.84 -10.96 -32.21
C ARG A 337 11.04 -9.71 -31.88
N PRO A 338 11.29 -8.59 -32.58
CA PRO A 338 10.80 -7.31 -32.12
C PRO A 338 9.28 -7.14 -32.28
N GLU A 339 8.64 -7.83 -33.23
CA GLU A 339 7.17 -7.81 -33.38
C GLU A 339 6.48 -8.51 -32.21
N GLU A 340 7.06 -9.62 -31.73
CA GLU A 340 6.59 -10.32 -30.54
C GLU A 340 6.81 -9.47 -29.28
N SER A 341 7.97 -8.83 -29.17
CA SER A 341 8.28 -7.89 -28.08
C SER A 341 7.30 -6.72 -28.02
N GLU A 342 7.02 -6.09 -29.16
CA GLU A 342 6.06 -4.98 -29.23
C GLU A 342 4.66 -5.40 -28.83
N ARG A 343 4.16 -6.54 -29.34
CA ARG A 343 2.82 -7.04 -29.00
C ARG A 343 2.70 -7.27 -27.49
N LEU A 344 3.66 -7.98 -26.90
CA LEU A 344 3.67 -8.28 -25.46
C LEU A 344 3.80 -7.03 -24.60
N ALA A 345 4.63 -6.06 -25.01
CA ALA A 345 4.76 -4.79 -24.30
C ALA A 345 3.44 -3.99 -24.32
N ARG A 346 2.71 -3.99 -25.44
CA ARG A 346 1.38 -3.36 -25.52
C ARG A 346 0.34 -4.09 -24.67
N GLU A 347 0.37 -5.41 -24.61
CA GLU A 347 -0.46 -6.20 -23.69
C GLU A 347 -0.18 -5.84 -22.23
N ALA A 348 1.10 -5.67 -21.87
CA ALA A 348 1.49 -5.24 -20.52
C ALA A 348 0.96 -3.83 -20.18
N LEU A 349 1.09 -2.85 -21.10
CA LEU A 349 0.53 -1.51 -20.90
C LEU A 349 -1.00 -1.54 -20.75
N SER A 350 -1.68 -2.35 -21.57
CA SER A 350 -3.14 -2.51 -21.47
C SER A 350 -3.58 -3.15 -20.16
N ALA A 351 -2.76 -4.01 -19.55
CA ALA A 351 -3.05 -4.62 -18.26
C ALA A 351 -2.81 -3.65 -17.09
N LEU A 352 -1.81 -2.77 -17.17
CA LEU A 352 -1.52 -1.79 -16.10
C LEU A 352 -2.58 -0.70 -15.95
N GLY A 353 -3.19 -0.26 -17.05
CA GLY A 353 -4.00 0.96 -17.03
C GLY A 353 -3.18 2.20 -16.64
N ASP A 354 -3.84 3.20 -16.04
CA ASP A 354 -3.21 4.48 -15.67
C ASP A 354 -2.72 4.53 -14.20
N ASP A 355 -2.98 3.48 -13.41
CA ASP A 355 -2.80 3.48 -11.95
C ASP A 355 -1.35 3.21 -11.49
N HIS A 356 -0.47 2.81 -12.43
CA HIS A 356 0.89 2.36 -12.14
C HIS A 356 1.93 3.12 -12.98
N PRO A 357 2.16 4.42 -12.72
CA PRO A 357 2.98 5.26 -13.59
C PRO A 357 4.45 4.85 -13.66
N ALA A 358 5.01 4.28 -12.59
CA ALA A 358 6.40 3.80 -12.57
C ALA A 358 6.56 2.56 -13.46
N GLU A 359 5.72 1.55 -13.27
CA GLU A 359 5.70 0.33 -14.07
C GLU A 359 5.37 0.63 -15.53
N HIS A 360 4.42 1.54 -15.78
CA HIS A 360 4.07 2.00 -17.11
C HIS A 360 5.29 2.59 -17.84
N GLY A 361 6.08 3.41 -17.13
CA GLY A 361 7.36 3.91 -17.64
C GLY A 361 8.35 2.81 -18.00
N VAL A 362 8.52 1.79 -17.14
CA VAL A 362 9.42 0.65 -17.39
C VAL A 362 9.00 -0.15 -18.64
N VAL A 363 7.70 -0.40 -18.80
CA VAL A 363 7.17 -1.12 -19.96
C VAL A 363 7.31 -0.29 -21.24
N LEU A 364 7.16 1.04 -21.17
CA LEU A 364 7.39 1.92 -22.32
C LEU A 364 8.85 1.89 -22.80
N VAL A 365 9.84 1.69 -21.91
CA VAL A 365 11.24 1.47 -22.35
C VAL A 365 11.35 0.20 -23.19
N ILE A 366 10.71 -0.89 -22.76
CA ILE A 366 10.74 -2.17 -23.51
C ILE A 366 10.04 -2.01 -24.86
N LEU A 367 8.90 -1.32 -24.90
CA LEU A 367 8.20 -0.99 -26.13
C LEU A 367 9.07 -0.13 -27.06
N ALA A 368 9.72 0.91 -26.54
CA ALA A 368 10.58 1.79 -27.32
C ALA A 368 11.79 1.03 -27.90
N GLU A 369 12.40 0.12 -27.14
CA GLU A 369 13.45 -0.76 -27.63
C GLU A 369 12.94 -1.68 -28.76
N ALA A 370 11.73 -2.23 -28.65
CA ALA A 370 11.10 -3.06 -29.68
C ALA A 370 10.78 -2.27 -30.97
N LEU A 371 10.29 -1.04 -30.83
CA LEU A 371 10.02 -0.13 -31.94
C LEU A 371 11.34 0.29 -32.63
N ALA A 372 12.37 0.57 -31.83
CA ALA A 372 13.70 0.92 -32.33
C ALA A 372 14.35 -0.23 -33.13
N GLN A 373 14.19 -1.48 -32.69
CA GLN A 373 14.67 -2.65 -33.44
C GLN A 373 13.96 -2.82 -34.80
N GLN A 374 12.73 -2.32 -34.93
CA GLN A 374 11.96 -2.31 -36.18
C GLN A 374 12.16 -1.02 -36.99
N GLU A 375 13.03 -0.11 -36.55
CA GLU A 375 13.25 1.20 -37.18
C GLU A 375 11.97 2.04 -37.30
N LYS A 376 11.02 1.87 -36.37
CA LYS A 376 9.76 2.61 -36.34
C LYS A 376 9.98 4.05 -35.83
N PRO A 377 9.40 5.07 -36.49
CA PRO A 377 9.63 6.48 -36.14
C PRO A 377 9.14 6.85 -34.74
N GLU A 378 8.14 6.15 -34.21
CA GLU A 378 7.54 6.40 -32.89
C GLU A 378 8.47 5.97 -31.72
N ALA A 379 9.60 5.31 -32.00
CA ALA A 379 10.52 4.83 -30.97
C ALA A 379 11.05 5.97 -30.08
N ASN A 380 11.41 7.11 -30.67
CA ASN A 380 11.96 8.23 -29.91
C ASN A 380 10.92 8.86 -28.97
N GLU A 381 9.72 9.13 -29.47
CA GLU A 381 8.61 9.68 -28.67
C GLU A 381 8.24 8.72 -27.52
N THR A 382 8.30 7.42 -27.78
CA THR A 382 8.03 6.40 -26.75
C THR A 382 9.12 6.41 -25.66
N PHE A 383 10.40 6.58 -26.01
CA PHE A 383 11.47 6.76 -25.03
C PHE A 383 11.30 8.03 -24.19
N GLU A 384 10.94 9.16 -24.81
CA GLU A 384 10.69 10.42 -24.12
C GLU A 384 9.61 10.26 -23.05
N ARG A 385 8.45 9.69 -23.43
CA ARG A 385 7.35 9.40 -22.50
C ARG A 385 7.76 8.44 -21.38
N ALA A 386 8.57 7.43 -21.70
CA ALA A 386 9.07 6.48 -20.70
C ALA A 386 9.93 7.18 -19.65
N VAL A 387 10.87 8.02 -20.09
CA VAL A 387 11.79 8.73 -19.21
C VAL A 387 11.06 9.78 -18.37
N GLU A 388 10.08 10.50 -18.91
CA GLU A 388 9.25 11.43 -18.15
C GLU A 388 8.55 10.76 -16.97
N LEU A 389 7.95 9.58 -17.19
CA LEU A 389 7.28 8.81 -16.14
C LEU A 389 8.28 8.26 -15.11
N ILE A 390 9.37 7.64 -15.57
CA ILE A 390 10.38 7.05 -14.69
C ILE A 390 11.12 8.12 -13.88
N GLU A 391 11.37 9.30 -14.43
CA GLU A 391 12.03 10.38 -13.69
C GLU A 391 11.18 10.86 -12.51
N LYS A 392 9.86 10.95 -12.71
CA LYS A 392 8.90 11.40 -11.69
C LYS A 392 8.53 10.30 -10.68
N HIS A 393 8.38 9.06 -11.13
CA HIS A 393 7.78 7.98 -10.33
C HIS A 393 8.69 6.75 -10.13
N GLY A 394 9.69 6.55 -10.98
CA GLY A 394 10.56 5.37 -10.95
C GLY A 394 11.67 5.43 -9.91
N ARG A 395 12.27 4.27 -9.62
CA ARG A 395 13.43 4.12 -8.74
C ARG A 395 14.73 4.52 -9.44
N GLN A 396 15.79 4.75 -8.67
CA GLN A 396 17.08 5.19 -9.22
C GLN A 396 17.68 4.20 -10.23
N VAL A 397 17.57 2.89 -9.97
CA VAL A 397 18.04 1.85 -10.90
C VAL A 397 17.27 1.91 -12.23
N GLU A 398 15.94 2.03 -12.16
CA GLU A 398 15.07 2.13 -13.34
C GLU A 398 15.35 3.40 -14.15
N LYS A 399 15.60 4.53 -13.47
CA LYS A 399 16.07 5.78 -14.11
C LYS A 399 17.34 5.51 -14.90
N ALA A 400 18.38 5.01 -14.24
CA ALA A 400 19.67 4.79 -14.88
C ALA A 400 19.55 3.89 -16.13
N ASP A 401 18.76 2.83 -16.06
CA ASP A 401 18.58 1.90 -17.18
C ASP A 401 17.77 2.48 -18.33
N ALA A 402 16.71 3.23 -18.04
CA ALA A 402 15.91 3.93 -19.05
C ALA A 402 16.71 4.98 -19.82
N PHE A 403 17.43 5.84 -19.09
CA PHE A 403 18.30 6.86 -19.69
C PHE A 403 19.41 6.23 -20.55
N ARG A 404 20.03 5.14 -20.08
CA ARG A 404 21.03 4.41 -20.87
C ARG A 404 20.44 3.78 -22.13
N ALA A 405 19.23 3.20 -22.05
CA ALA A 405 18.55 2.62 -23.19
C ALA A 405 18.26 3.67 -24.27
N TRP A 406 17.73 4.82 -23.87
CA TRP A 406 17.46 5.91 -24.81
C TRP A 406 18.74 6.50 -25.41
N ALA A 407 19.78 6.71 -24.61
CA ALA A 407 21.07 7.18 -25.13
C ALA A 407 21.70 6.19 -26.13
N ARG A 408 21.59 4.87 -25.88
CA ARG A 408 22.03 3.85 -26.85
C ARG A 408 21.27 3.95 -28.17
N TYR A 409 19.95 4.18 -28.11
CA TYR A 409 19.13 4.39 -29.30
C TYR A 409 19.56 5.65 -30.06
N LEU A 410 19.67 6.81 -29.39
CA LEU A 410 20.06 8.08 -30.01
C LEU A 410 21.42 7.99 -30.71
N ARG A 411 22.41 7.33 -30.09
CA ARG A 411 23.71 7.08 -30.72
C ARG A 411 23.60 6.24 -31.99
N LYS A 412 22.83 5.15 -31.97
CA LYS A 412 22.59 4.31 -33.15
C LYS A 412 21.91 5.09 -34.28
N SER A 413 21.06 6.05 -33.93
CA SER A 413 20.38 6.93 -34.88
C SER A 413 21.22 8.16 -35.31
N GLY A 414 22.50 8.23 -34.92
CA GLY A 414 23.40 9.34 -35.29
C GLY A 414 23.18 10.66 -34.52
N ARG A 415 22.33 10.67 -33.49
CA ARG A 415 21.99 11.83 -32.66
C ARG A 415 22.89 11.90 -31.42
N GLU A 416 24.19 12.03 -31.64
CA GLU A 416 25.19 11.87 -30.57
C GLU A 416 25.18 13.01 -29.54
N SER A 417 24.90 14.24 -29.94
CA SER A 417 24.73 15.37 -29.01
C SER A 417 23.57 15.13 -28.04
N GLU A 418 22.42 14.72 -28.55
CA GLU A 418 21.23 14.46 -27.72
C GLU A 418 21.45 13.25 -26.81
N ALA A 419 22.20 12.23 -27.26
CA ALA A 419 22.58 11.12 -26.41
C ALA A 419 23.47 11.55 -25.23
N LEU A 420 24.33 12.56 -25.42
CA LEU A 420 25.13 13.14 -24.33
C LEU A 420 24.25 13.92 -23.36
N ASP A 421 23.33 14.75 -23.88
CA ASP A 421 22.39 15.51 -23.04
C ASP A 421 21.54 14.60 -22.14
N VAL A 422 21.07 13.47 -22.69
CA VAL A 422 20.31 12.45 -21.96
C VAL A 422 21.15 11.81 -20.85
N LEU A 423 22.43 11.49 -21.12
CA LEU A 423 23.33 10.92 -20.11
C LEU A 423 23.72 11.94 -19.04
N ASP A 424 23.91 13.20 -19.40
CA ASP A 424 24.20 14.29 -18.46
C ASP A 424 23.01 14.54 -17.53
N ARG A 425 21.78 14.52 -18.06
CA ARG A 425 20.56 14.56 -17.26
C ARG A 425 20.48 13.40 -16.27
N ALA A 426 20.81 12.18 -16.70
CA ALA A 426 20.87 11.01 -15.81
C ALA A 426 21.92 11.17 -14.69
N ALA A 427 23.09 11.73 -15.01
CA ALA A 427 24.15 11.99 -14.04
C ALA A 427 23.75 13.05 -13.02
N GLN A 428 23.07 14.13 -13.44
CA GLN A 428 22.56 15.16 -12.55
C GLN A 428 21.52 14.62 -11.56
N LEU A 429 20.60 13.77 -12.04
CA LEU A 429 19.61 13.08 -11.21
C LEU A 429 20.22 12.10 -10.19
N SER A 430 21.40 11.55 -10.52
CA SER A 430 22.16 10.67 -9.62
C SER A 430 23.03 11.46 -8.62
N ALA A 431 23.42 12.69 -8.97
CA ALA A 431 24.33 13.53 -8.20
C ALA A 431 23.64 14.49 -7.22
N SER A 432 22.32 14.67 -7.33
CA SER A 432 21.50 15.44 -6.38
C SER A 432 21.41 14.73 -5.03
N LYS A 433 22.51 14.76 -4.27
CA LYS A 433 22.52 14.51 -2.83
C LYS A 433 21.65 15.55 -2.11
N PRO A 434 21.04 15.21 -0.96
CA PRO A 434 20.23 16.16 -0.21
C PRO A 434 21.09 17.34 0.22
N VAL A 435 20.58 18.55 -0.01
CA VAL A 435 21.03 19.74 0.69
C VAL A 435 20.95 19.41 2.19
N GLN A 436 22.11 19.35 2.85
CA GLN A 436 22.17 19.36 4.30
C GLN A 436 21.48 20.66 4.75
N SER A 437 20.28 20.54 5.32
CA SER A 437 19.68 21.64 6.08
C SER A 437 20.53 21.82 7.33
N ARG A 438 21.54 22.69 7.21
CA ARG A 438 22.20 23.33 8.35
C ARG A 438 21.18 24.29 8.98
N GLY A 439 20.96 24.16 10.29
CA GLY A 439 20.18 25.09 11.08
C GLY A 439 19.74 24.46 12.39
#